data_AF-A0A7Y7Q651-F1
#
_entry.id   AF-A0A7Y7Q651-F1
#
_cell.length_a   1.000
_cell.length_b   1.000
_cell.length_c   1.000
_cell.angle_alpha   90.00
_cell.angle_beta   90.00
_cell.angle_gamma   90.00
#
_symmetry.space_group_name_H-M   'P 1'
#
loop_
_entity.id
_entity.type
_entity.pdbx_description
1 polymer ?
#
loop_
_entity_poly.entity_id
_entity_poly.type
_entity_poly.pdbx_seq_one_letter_code
_entity_poly.pdbx_strand_id
1 'polypeptide(L)'
;MEKQEFINLYLQRKGVPQRLISPYFRLWSRISGKRRRPCLFEHPFKLFIYEFVGQGAVFYCFMWLFIWQYNAPNQYQLLGALVFALTMALWISFSAYSMRRKLNIITWEQWLDENGFDNPK
;
A
#
# COMPACT_ATOMS: atom_id res chain seq x y z
N MET A 1 13.22 -9.14 -19.02
CA MET A 1 12.50 -8.47 -17.91
C MET A 1 11.46 -9.43 -17.38
N GLU A 2 11.29 -9.52 -16.07
CA GLU A 2 10.13 -10.23 -15.53
C GLU A 2 8.85 -9.47 -15.91
N LYS A 3 7.77 -10.20 -16.26
CA LYS A 3 6.47 -9.62 -16.66
C LYS A 3 5.96 -8.55 -15.68
N GLN A 4 6.23 -8.71 -14.40
CA GLN A 4 5.86 -7.76 -13.35
C GLN A 4 6.67 -6.46 -13.38
N GLU A 5 7.96 -6.51 -13.68
CA GLU A 5 8.77 -5.29 -13.83
C GLU A 5 8.26 -4.45 -15.00
N PHE A 6 7.88 -5.10 -16.10
CA PHE A 6 7.30 -4.42 -17.24
C PHE A 6 5.97 -3.74 -16.89
N ILE A 7 5.07 -4.46 -16.20
CA ILE A 7 3.79 -3.89 -15.76
C ILE A 7 4.02 -2.71 -14.78
N ASN A 8 5.00 -2.83 -13.88
CA ASN A 8 5.33 -1.76 -12.95
C ASN A 8 5.83 -0.50 -13.67
N LEU A 9 6.73 -0.66 -14.65
CA LEU A 9 7.22 0.44 -15.48
C LEU A 9 6.09 1.06 -16.32
N TYR A 10 5.17 0.25 -16.84
CA TYR A 10 4.00 0.71 -17.58
C TYR A 10 3.07 1.56 -16.71
N LEU A 11 2.74 1.09 -15.50
CA LEU A 11 1.91 1.83 -14.54
C LEU A 11 2.59 3.12 -14.09
N GLN A 12 3.91 3.12 -13.90
CA GLN A 12 4.68 4.31 -13.56
C GLN A 12 4.63 5.34 -14.69
N ARG A 13 4.75 4.90 -15.96
CA ARG A 13 4.61 5.77 -17.13
C ARG A 13 3.19 6.35 -17.26
N LYS A 14 2.15 5.63 -16.81
CA LYS A 14 0.78 6.15 -16.70
C LYS A 14 0.58 7.12 -15.52
N GLY A 15 1.62 7.45 -14.76
CA GLY A 15 1.57 8.40 -13.65
C GLY A 15 1.12 7.79 -12.32
N VAL A 16 1.08 6.46 -12.20
CA VAL A 16 0.79 5.82 -10.91
C VAL A 16 2.01 5.99 -9.99
N PRO A 17 1.83 6.50 -8.77
CA PRO A 17 2.94 6.64 -7.83
C PRO A 17 3.48 5.26 -7.44
N GLN A 18 4.80 5.16 -7.31
CA GLN A 18 5.51 3.90 -7.03
C GLN A 18 5.01 3.17 -5.77
N ARG A 19 4.48 3.91 -4.78
CA ARG A 19 3.88 3.34 -3.56
C ARG A 19 2.61 2.50 -3.83
N LEU A 20 1.88 2.79 -4.90
CA LEU A 20 0.69 2.02 -5.33
C LEU A 20 1.06 0.86 -6.27
N ILE A 21 2.26 0.89 -6.85
CA ILE A 21 2.78 -0.12 -7.78
C ILE A 21 3.50 -1.24 -7.00
N SER A 22 4.34 -0.87 -6.04
CA SER A 22 5.05 -1.83 -5.20
C SER A 22 4.07 -2.54 -4.27
N PRO A 23 4.24 -3.86 -4.01
CA PRO A 23 3.56 -4.50 -2.90
C PRO A 23 3.89 -3.76 -1.59
N TYR A 24 2.98 -3.86 -0.62
CA TYR A 24 3.06 -3.34 0.75
C TYR A 24 4.47 -3.40 1.35
N PHE A 25 4.69 -2.61 2.41
CA PHE A 25 5.88 -2.62 3.28
C PHE A 25 6.56 -4.00 3.21
N ARG A 26 7.80 -4.03 2.68
CA ARG A 26 8.47 -5.21 2.09
C ARG A 26 8.29 -6.53 2.87
N LEU A 27 8.15 -6.43 4.19
CA LEU A 27 7.81 -7.50 5.14
C LEU A 27 6.49 -8.22 4.82
N TRP A 28 5.41 -7.52 4.50
CA TRP A 28 4.10 -8.11 4.19
C TRP A 28 4.12 -8.95 2.92
N SER A 29 4.88 -8.52 1.92
CA SER A 29 5.06 -9.29 0.68
C SER A 29 5.70 -10.66 0.92
N ARG A 30 6.54 -10.75 1.97
CA ARG A 30 7.21 -11.99 2.39
C ARG A 30 6.26 -12.90 3.19
N ILE A 31 5.35 -12.32 3.96
CA ILE A 31 4.36 -13.06 4.78
C ILE A 31 3.22 -13.60 3.91
N SER A 32 2.75 -12.84 2.92
CA SER A 32 1.53 -13.20 2.21
C SER A 32 1.70 -14.32 1.18
N GLY A 33 2.93 -14.67 0.75
CA GLY A 33 3.21 -15.75 -0.21
C GLY A 33 2.50 -15.65 -1.58
N LYS A 34 1.63 -14.66 -1.78
CA LYS A 34 0.80 -14.47 -2.96
C LYS A 34 1.58 -13.73 -4.04
N ARG A 35 1.40 -14.17 -5.30
CA ARG A 35 1.90 -13.51 -6.53
C ARG A 35 1.81 -11.99 -6.37
N ARG A 36 2.93 -11.30 -6.62
CA ARG A 36 3.07 -9.82 -6.57
C ARG A 36 2.01 -9.14 -7.46
N ARG A 37 0.82 -8.92 -6.92
CA ARG A 37 -0.22 -8.07 -7.51
C ARG A 37 0.07 -6.63 -7.04
N PRO A 38 0.07 -5.62 -7.93
CA PRO A 38 0.26 -4.24 -7.51
C PRO A 38 -0.85 -3.82 -6.56
N CYS A 39 -0.50 -3.04 -5.53
CA CYS A 39 -1.44 -2.57 -4.51
C CYS A 39 -2.65 -1.85 -5.12
N LEU A 40 -2.47 -1.14 -6.24
CA LEU A 40 -3.53 -0.46 -6.99
C LEU A 40 -4.77 -1.33 -7.28
N PHE A 41 -4.59 -2.65 -7.43
CA PHE A 41 -5.66 -3.59 -7.78
C PHE A 41 -6.22 -4.35 -6.56
N GLU A 42 -5.68 -4.14 -5.37
CA GLU A 42 -6.26 -4.66 -4.14
C GLU A 42 -7.46 -3.82 -3.69
N HIS A 43 -8.31 -4.41 -2.85
CA HIS A 43 -9.46 -3.70 -2.28
C HIS A 43 -8.96 -2.53 -1.40
N PRO A 44 -9.48 -1.30 -1.57
CA PRO A 44 -9.02 -0.11 -0.83
C PRO A 44 -9.11 -0.28 0.69
N PHE A 45 -10.12 -1.01 1.17
CA PHE A 45 -10.25 -1.32 2.60
C PHE A 45 -9.14 -2.24 3.13
N LYS A 46 -8.65 -3.17 2.31
CA LYS A 46 -7.54 -4.04 2.68
C LYS A 46 -6.26 -3.21 2.78
N LEU A 47 -6.02 -2.33 1.81
CA LEU A 47 -4.92 -1.37 1.84
C LEU A 47 -4.92 -0.50 3.10
N PHE A 48 -6.10 0.01 3.45
CA PHE A 48 -6.29 0.80 4.66
C PHE A 48 -5.83 0.06 5.92
N ILE A 49 -6.29 -1.18 6.14
CA ILE A 49 -5.97 -1.95 7.36
C ILE A 49 -4.47 -2.24 7.44
N TYR A 50 -3.86 -2.70 6.34
CA TYR A 50 -2.44 -3.04 6.34
C TYR A 50 -1.54 -1.83 6.56
N GLU A 51 -1.86 -0.69 5.92
CA GLU A 51 -1.11 0.56 6.12
C GLU A 51 -1.34 1.13 7.52
N PHE A 52 -2.57 1.08 8.04
CA PHE A 52 -2.87 1.53 9.39
C PHE A 52 -2.09 0.73 10.44
N VAL A 53 -2.14 -0.60 10.37
CA VAL A 53 -1.42 -1.48 11.30
C VAL A 53 0.08 -1.37 11.10
N GLY A 54 0.55 -1.36 9.85
CA GLY A 54 1.98 -1.25 9.52
C GLY A 54 2.58 0.06 9.99
N GLN A 55 1.98 1.20 9.64
CA GLN A 55 2.47 2.51 10.05
C GLN A 55 2.29 2.75 11.55
N GLY A 56 1.19 2.27 12.14
CA GLY A 56 0.98 2.30 13.58
C GLY A 56 2.08 1.53 14.32
N ALA A 57 2.42 0.32 13.86
CA ALA A 57 3.49 -0.50 14.45
C ALA A 57 4.88 0.13 14.27
N VAL A 58 5.18 0.67 13.07
CA VAL A 58 6.45 1.37 12.80
C VAL A 58 6.59 2.60 13.69
N PHE A 59 5.53 3.41 13.80
CA PHE A 59 5.52 4.61 14.64
C PHE A 59 5.62 4.25 16.12
N TYR A 60 4.88 3.24 16.59
CA TYR A 60 4.98 2.74 17.96
C TYR A 60 6.40 2.26 18.28
N CYS A 61 7.00 1.45 17.41
CA CYS A 61 8.38 0.96 17.56
C CYS A 61 9.39 2.12 17.60
N PHE A 62 9.23 3.10 16.71
CA PHE A 62 10.07 4.29 16.69
C PHE A 62 9.92 5.11 17.98
N MET A 63 8.69 5.40 18.41
CA MET A 63 8.42 6.09 19.66
C MET A 63 8.97 5.31 20.85
N TRP A 64 8.86 3.98 20.85
CA TRP A 64 9.44 3.12 21.88
C TRP A 64 10.95 3.26 21.98
N LEU A 65 11.67 3.14 20.86
CA LEU A 65 13.14 3.24 20.84
C LEU A 65 13.69 4.60 21.29
N PHE A 66 12.99 5.69 20.98
CA PHE A 66 13.52 7.05 21.22
C PHE A 66 12.95 7.73 22.46
N ILE A 67 11.69 7.47 22.81
CA ILE A 67 10.96 8.25 23.82
C ILE A 67 10.40 7.33 24.90
N TRP A 68 9.63 6.31 24.51
CA TRP A 68 8.88 5.49 25.46
C TRP A 68 9.71 4.44 26.19
N GLN A 69 10.97 4.23 25.78
CA GLN A 69 11.94 3.49 26.58
C GLN A 69 12.31 4.24 27.86
N TYR A 70 12.23 5.58 27.87
CA TYR A 70 12.64 6.41 29.00
C TYR A 70 11.46 7.00 29.78
N ASN A 71 10.30 7.16 29.13
CA ASN A 71 9.09 7.72 29.74
C ASN A 71 7.85 6.93 29.34
N ALA A 72 6.98 6.59 30.29
CA ALA A 72 5.72 5.93 29.97
C ALA A 72 4.89 6.78 28.97
N PRO A 73 4.24 6.14 27.98
CA PRO A 73 3.47 6.86 26.97
C PRO A 73 2.31 7.64 27.61
N ASN A 74 2.23 8.93 27.33
CA ASN A 74 1.09 9.75 27.74
C ASN A 74 -0.11 9.48 26.81
N GLN A 75 -1.34 9.57 27.34
CA GLN A 75 -2.58 9.36 26.60
C GLN A 75 -2.68 10.23 25.34
N TYR A 76 -2.21 11.48 25.40
CA TYR A 76 -2.16 12.39 24.25
C TYR A 76 -1.21 11.93 23.14
N GLN A 77 -0.10 11.27 23.49
CA GLN A 77 0.86 10.76 22.50
C GLN A 77 0.32 9.51 21.80
N LEU A 78 -0.42 8.66 22.53
CA LEU A 78 -1.13 7.52 21.96
C LEU A 78 -2.26 7.97 21.01
N LEU A 79 -3.02 8.99 21.40
CA LEU A 79 -4.02 9.63 20.53
C LEU A 79 -3.38 10.24 19.28
N GLY A 80 -2.26 10.95 19.43
CA GLY A 80 -1.50 11.50 18.29
C GLY A 80 -1.02 10.41 17.33
N ALA A 81 -0.51 9.29 17.85
CA ALA A 81 -0.10 8.13 17.04
C ALA A 81 -1.27 7.53 16.25
N LEU A 82 -2.45 7.40 16.89
CA LEU A 82 -3.66 6.91 16.24
C LEU A 82 -4.14 7.83 15.13
N VAL A 83 -4.18 9.14 15.39
CA VAL A 83 -4.59 10.14 14.38
C VAL A 83 -3.61 10.15 13.21
N PHE A 84 -2.30 10.07 13.48
CA PHE A 84 -1.28 9.97 12.44
C PHE A 84 -1.46 8.71 11.58
N ALA A 85 -1.61 7.54 12.19
CA ALA A 85 -1.83 6.29 11.47
C ALA A 85 -3.13 6.34 10.64
N LEU A 86 -4.20 6.92 11.19
CA LEU A 86 -5.50 7.05 10.52
C LEU A 86 -5.40 7.97 9.29
N THR A 87 -4.84 9.15 9.45
CA THR A 87 -4.69 10.15 8.37
C THR A 87 -3.83 9.61 7.23
N MET A 88 -2.72 8.93 7.54
CA MET A 88 -1.88 8.31 6.53
C MET A 88 -2.56 7.15 5.81
N ALA A 89 -3.28 6.28 6.54
CA ALA A 89 -4.03 5.18 5.95
C ALA A 89 -5.16 5.70 5.06
N LEU A 90 -5.87 6.75 5.46
CA LEU A 90 -6.89 7.44 4.66
C LEU A 90 -6.28 8.05 3.40
N TRP A 91 -5.15 8.75 3.51
CA TRP A 91 -4.46 9.35 2.37
C TRP A 91 -4.09 8.30 1.31
N ILE A 92 -3.49 7.19 1.72
CA ILE A 92 -3.10 6.11 0.80
C ILE A 92 -4.33 5.47 0.15
N SER A 93 -5.36 5.17 0.95
CA SER A 93 -6.59 4.55 0.45
C SER A 93 -7.32 5.45 -0.54
N PHE A 94 -7.37 6.76 -0.25
CA PHE A 94 -7.95 7.75 -1.16
C PHE A 94 -7.13 7.87 -2.45
N SER A 95 -5.80 7.87 -2.36
CA SER A 95 -4.93 7.90 -3.54
C SER A 95 -5.11 6.66 -4.43
N ALA A 96 -5.27 5.48 -3.83
CA ALA A 96 -5.57 4.24 -4.53
C ALA A 96 -6.93 4.30 -5.22
N TYR A 97 -7.96 4.77 -4.51
CA TYR A 97 -9.30 4.95 -5.05
C TYR A 97 -9.33 5.97 -6.20
N SER A 98 -8.69 7.13 -6.02
CA SER A 98 -8.61 8.16 -7.06
C SER A 98 -7.90 7.66 -8.31
N MET A 99 -6.81 6.89 -8.17
CA MET A 99 -6.11 6.35 -9.33
C MET A 99 -6.87 5.21 -9.99
N ARG A 100 -7.57 4.36 -9.23
CA ARG A 100 -8.47 3.35 -9.78
C ARG A 100 -9.59 3.98 -10.60
N ARG A 101 -10.17 5.08 -10.11
CA ARG A 101 -11.19 5.85 -10.83
C ARG A 101 -10.63 6.54 -12.08
N LYS A 102 -9.44 7.15 -12.00
CA LYS A 102 -8.78 7.80 -13.16
C LYS A 102 -8.42 6.82 -14.27
N LEU A 103 -8.01 5.61 -13.91
CA LEU A 103 -7.58 4.59 -14.87
C LEU A 103 -8.71 3.65 -15.32
N ASN A 104 -9.94 3.86 -14.81
CA ASN A 104 -11.11 3.02 -15.05
C ASN A 104 -10.86 1.52 -14.80
N ILE A 105 -10.06 1.21 -13.78
CA ILE A 105 -9.62 -0.15 -13.49
C ILE A 105 -10.66 -0.83 -12.60
N ILE A 106 -11.33 -1.84 -13.15
CA ILE A 106 -12.36 -2.59 -12.42
C ILE A 106 -11.73 -3.76 -11.66
N THR A 107 -10.92 -4.59 -12.31
CA THR A 107 -10.28 -5.76 -11.68
C THR A 107 -8.90 -6.04 -12.30
N TRP A 108 -7.97 -6.60 -11.53
CA TRP A 108 -6.65 -7.01 -12.03
C TRP A 108 -6.75 -7.96 -13.22
N GLU A 109 -7.63 -8.97 -13.15
CA GLU A 109 -7.82 -9.93 -14.22
C GLU A 109 -8.35 -9.25 -15.50
N GLN A 110 -9.36 -8.38 -15.39
CA GLN A 110 -9.90 -7.62 -16.53
C GLN A 110 -8.86 -6.68 -17.15
N TRP A 111 -8.06 -6.00 -16.32
CA TRP A 111 -7.01 -5.11 -16.82
C TRP A 111 -5.89 -5.87 -17.55
N LEU A 112 -5.55 -7.08 -17.08
CA LEU A 112 -4.57 -7.93 -17.76
C LEU A 112 -5.09 -8.40 -19.14
N ASP A 113 -6.37 -8.74 -19.23
CA ASP A 113 -7.00 -9.16 -20.48
C ASP A 113 -7.09 -8.02 -21.50
N GLU A 114 -7.59 -6.84 -21.07
CA GLU A 114 -7.70 -5.64 -21.93
C GLU A 114 -6.36 -5.16 -22.49
N ASN A 115 -5.27 -5.34 -21.74
CA ASN A 115 -3.93 -4.92 -22.16
C ASN A 115 -3.13 -6.06 -22.82
N GLY A 116 -3.75 -7.21 -23.09
CA GLY A 116 -3.12 -8.36 -23.73
C GLY A 116 -2.00 -9.01 -22.91
N PHE A 117 -1.96 -8.73 -21.60
CA PHE A 117 -0.98 -9.33 -20.70
C PHE A 117 -1.39 -10.74 -20.27
N ASP A 118 -2.64 -11.17 -20.44
CA ASP A 118 -3.06 -12.51 -19.99
C ASP A 118 -2.65 -13.64 -20.94
N ASN A 119 -2.35 -13.32 -22.20
CA ASN A 119 -2.03 -14.30 -23.23
C ASN A 119 -0.55 -14.20 -23.66
N PRO A 120 0.33 -15.15 -23.28
CA PRO A 120 1.65 -15.24 -23.89
C PRO A 120 1.47 -15.77 -25.31
N LYS A 121 1.62 -14.91 -26.32
CA LYS A 121 2.03 -15.35 -27.66
C LYS A 121 3.55 -15.30 -27.75
#